data_AF-T0S342-F1
#
_entry.id   AF-T0S342-F1
#
_cell.length_a   1.000
_cell.length_b   1.000
_cell.length_c   1.000
_cell.angle_alpha   90.00
_cell.angle_beta   90.00
_cell.angle_gamma   90.00
#
_symmetry.space_group_name_H-M   'P 1'
#
loop_
_entity.id
_entity.type
_entity.pdbx_description
1 polymer ?
#
loop_
_entity_poly.entity_id
_entity_poly.type
_entity_poly.pdbx_seq_one_letter_code
_entity_poly.pdbx_strand_id
1 'polypeptide(L)'
;MADDNLLRDALDEIGFETIFAVYSAGREAIATEHLSTVLAKMGYSVARRDLERYLDELDPDATGDITKSVFLQWFALHADRLGEDDDEPTTRDDEPEPLSAIHSEMLDAKMQRKRTEDDVQLLANRLAHLRMEEKKAQKKIDEANKRAREIELVKKRNADHLRMKREHMERQQSNVRSALVEHSKTAVLSQKRKETAILTLTEQRAKQAQDKKARQQQLSMQLAKEKEAERHRLLQQSEAIKRSELEAARKRELARKKHEQQLVRNARDKLADEYTKKSVAENILREMESEEARLIEKLRDTQEHQKEAFLNLEHAIQLTLHTTN
;
A
#
# COMPACT_ATOMS: atom_id res chain seq x y z
N MET A 1 23.42 6.60 73.07
CA MET A 1 24.88 6.85 73.01
C MET A 1 25.64 5.80 72.20
N ALA A 2 25.07 4.62 71.88
CA ALA A 2 25.72 3.68 70.95
C ALA A 2 25.43 3.99 69.47
N ASP A 3 24.25 4.54 69.14
CA ASP A 3 23.86 4.84 67.74
C ASP A 3 24.53 6.10 67.14
N ASP A 4 24.92 7.06 67.97
CA ASP A 4 25.52 8.34 67.52
C ASP A 4 26.90 8.15 66.88
N ASN A 5 27.67 7.14 67.32
CA ASN A 5 28.98 6.84 66.74
C ASN A 5 28.87 6.08 65.41
N LEU A 6 27.87 5.20 65.25
CA LEU A 6 27.61 4.48 64.01
C LEU A 6 27.14 5.41 62.89
N LEU A 7 26.28 6.38 63.21
CA LEU A 7 25.79 7.38 62.26
C LEU A 7 26.92 8.34 61.83
N ARG A 8 27.81 8.68 62.76
CA ARG A 8 28.97 9.52 62.49
C ARG A 8 30.00 8.82 61.60
N ASP A 9 30.27 7.54 61.85
CA ASP A 9 31.15 6.73 61.00
C ASP A 9 30.58 6.54 59.58
N ALA A 10 29.26 6.32 59.45
CA ALA A 10 28.59 6.22 58.15
C ALA A 10 28.57 7.56 57.37
N LEU A 11 28.42 8.68 58.07
CA LEU A 11 28.47 10.02 57.48
C LEU A 11 29.89 10.42 57.09
N ASP A 12 30.90 9.98 57.84
CA ASP A 12 32.32 10.17 57.50
C ASP A 12 32.71 9.34 56.26
N GLU A 13 32.17 8.13 56.08
CA GLU A 13 32.33 7.32 54.85
C GLU A 13 31.75 8.03 53.61
N ILE A 14 30.64 8.75 53.76
CA ILE A 14 29.99 9.55 52.69
C ILE A 14 30.69 10.92 52.50
N GLY A 15 31.67 11.25 53.36
CA GLY A 15 32.38 12.53 53.31
C GLY A 15 31.50 13.72 53.70
N PHE A 16 30.52 13.51 54.58
CA PHE A 16 29.56 14.52 55.03
C PHE A 16 30.23 15.81 55.51
N GLU A 17 31.31 15.71 56.29
CA GLU A 17 32.07 16.89 56.74
C GLU A 17 32.61 17.73 55.59
N THR A 18 33.07 17.07 54.53
CA THR A 18 33.57 17.74 53.33
C THR A 18 32.42 18.37 52.54
N ILE A 19 31.29 17.67 52.43
CA ILE A 19 30.10 18.17 51.73
C ILE A 19 29.51 19.37 52.49
N PHE A 20 29.31 19.27 53.79
CA PHE A 20 28.76 20.33 54.63
C PHE A 20 29.66 21.56 54.64
N ALA A 21 30.98 21.38 54.77
CA ALA A 21 31.95 22.49 54.74
C ALA A 21 31.94 23.30 53.44
N VAL A 22 31.62 22.67 52.30
CA VAL A 22 31.51 23.38 51.01
C VAL A 22 30.36 24.38 50.99
N TYR A 23 29.25 24.05 51.65
CA TYR A 23 28.04 24.88 51.66
C TYR A 23 27.91 25.77 52.90
N SER A 24 28.69 25.51 53.94
CA SER A 24 28.63 26.27 55.19
C SER A 24 29.41 27.58 55.15
N ALA A 25 30.26 27.78 54.14
CA ALA A 25 31.05 29.01 53.92
C ALA A 25 31.79 29.51 55.19
N GLY A 26 32.17 28.60 56.09
CA GLY A 26 32.84 28.90 57.36
C GLY A 26 31.93 29.38 58.50
N ARG A 27 30.61 29.45 58.29
CA ARG A 27 29.59 29.59 59.33
C ARG A 27 29.09 28.18 59.60
N GLU A 28 28.97 27.71 60.84
CA GLU A 28 28.60 26.30 61.13
C GLU A 28 27.12 25.94 60.77
N ALA A 29 26.57 26.55 59.74
CA ALA A 29 25.21 26.41 59.21
C ALA A 29 25.21 26.47 57.67
N ILE A 30 24.23 25.82 57.05
CA ILE A 30 23.98 25.89 55.60
C ILE A 30 22.69 26.66 55.33
N ALA A 31 22.64 27.40 54.22
CA ALA A 31 21.40 28.07 53.82
C ALA A 31 20.34 27.03 53.41
N THR A 32 19.07 27.30 53.70
CA THR A 32 17.91 26.45 53.35
C THR A 32 17.84 26.09 51.86
N GLU A 33 18.28 26.99 50.97
CA GLU A 33 18.38 26.77 49.52
C GLU A 33 19.39 25.68 49.13
N HIS A 34 20.36 25.37 49.99
CA HIS A 34 21.38 24.36 49.75
C HIS A 34 20.98 22.97 50.24
N LEU A 35 19.90 22.84 51.00
CA LEU A 35 19.45 21.57 51.58
C LEU A 35 19.26 20.47 50.52
N SER A 36 18.60 20.80 49.40
CA SER A 36 18.38 19.83 48.30
C SER A 36 19.69 19.36 47.67
N THR A 37 20.68 20.25 47.60
CA THR A 37 21.98 19.95 46.98
C THR A 37 22.86 19.13 47.92
N VAL A 38 22.79 19.40 49.22
CA VAL A 38 23.48 18.63 50.26
C VAL A 38 22.92 17.20 50.32
N LEU A 39 21.60 17.03 50.35
CA LEU A 39 20.96 15.71 50.34
C LEU A 39 21.27 14.92 49.06
N ALA A 40 21.23 15.57 47.89
CA ALA A 40 21.60 14.93 46.62
C ALA A 40 23.06 14.47 46.59
N LYS A 41 23.98 15.24 47.18
CA LYS A 41 25.41 14.86 47.27
C LYS A 41 25.66 13.73 48.27
N MET A 42 24.79 13.56 49.26
CA MET A 42 24.80 12.43 50.18
C MET A 42 24.14 11.17 49.60
N GLY A 43 23.62 11.24 48.37
CA GLY A 43 22.99 10.11 47.68
C GLY A 43 21.46 10.05 47.80
N TYR A 44 20.81 11.05 48.42
CA TYR A 44 19.37 11.06 48.62
C TYR A 44 18.66 11.96 47.60
N SER A 45 17.62 11.44 46.94
CA SER A 45 16.79 12.19 46.01
C SER A 45 15.46 12.56 46.68
N VAL A 46 15.22 13.85 46.90
CA VAL A 46 14.01 14.33 47.60
C VAL A 46 13.14 15.14 46.65
N ALA A 47 11.83 14.82 46.59
CA ALA A 47 10.87 15.58 45.80
C ALA A 47 10.62 16.98 46.39
N ARG A 48 10.29 17.95 45.54
CA ARG A 48 10.10 19.36 45.95
C ARG A 48 9.08 19.56 47.08
N ARG A 49 8.01 18.75 47.10
CA ARG A 49 6.97 18.82 48.14
C ARG A 49 7.46 18.35 49.50
N ASP A 50 8.35 17.36 49.52
CA ASP A 50 8.91 16.83 50.77
C ASP A 50 10.04 17.71 51.27
N LEU A 51 10.80 18.33 50.37
CA LEU A 51 11.79 19.34 50.72
C LEU A 51 11.17 20.53 51.45
N GLU A 52 10.02 21.04 50.99
CA GLU A 52 9.30 22.13 51.67
C GLU A 52 8.89 21.72 53.09
N ARG A 53 8.44 20.48 53.28
CA ARG A 53 8.13 19.92 54.60
C ARG A 53 9.37 19.76 55.49
N TYR A 54 10.50 19.33 54.92
CA TYR A 54 11.75 19.18 55.68
C TYR A 54 12.31 20.53 56.11
N LEU A 55 12.12 21.57 55.30
CA LEU A 55 12.50 22.93 55.65
C LEU A 55 11.68 23.47 56.83
N ASP A 56 10.36 23.21 56.86
CA ASP A 56 9.50 23.58 57.99
C ASP A 56 9.94 22.90 59.32
N GLU A 57 10.53 21.71 59.25
CA GLU A 57 11.02 20.96 60.40
C GLU A 57 12.45 21.36 60.82
N LEU A 58 13.33 21.68 59.86
CA LEU A 58 14.74 22.03 60.09
C LEU A 58 14.96 23.50 60.46
N ASP A 59 14.07 24.40 60.04
CA ASP A 59 14.13 25.83 60.32
C ASP A 59 12.73 26.39 60.66
N PRO A 60 12.14 25.96 61.80
CA PRO A 60 10.79 26.38 62.19
C PRO A 60 10.67 27.89 62.45
N ASP A 61 11.80 28.54 62.75
CA ASP A 61 11.89 29.97 62.99
C ASP A 61 12.10 30.79 61.70
N ALA A 62 12.17 30.12 60.53
CA ALA A 62 12.41 30.71 59.21
C ALA A 62 13.63 31.65 59.17
N THR A 63 14.68 31.28 59.90
CA THR A 63 15.95 32.02 59.99
C THR A 63 16.72 32.01 58.67
N GLY A 64 16.44 31.04 57.80
CA GLY A 64 17.11 30.81 56.52
C GLY A 64 18.37 29.95 56.64
N ASP A 65 18.80 29.61 57.85
CA ASP A 65 20.05 28.93 58.15
C ASP A 65 19.82 27.64 58.97
N ILE A 66 20.32 26.52 58.48
CA ILE A 66 20.24 25.20 59.13
C ILE A 66 21.60 24.88 59.75
N THR A 67 21.68 24.89 61.07
CA THR A 67 22.91 24.55 61.79
C THR A 67 23.25 23.06 61.66
N LYS A 68 24.54 22.73 61.71
CA LYS A 68 25.03 21.35 61.59
C LYS A 68 24.41 20.41 62.62
N SER A 69 24.26 20.86 63.86
CA SER A 69 23.66 20.07 64.95
C SER A 69 22.19 19.76 64.68
N VAL A 70 21.42 20.73 64.20
CA VAL A 70 20.00 20.57 63.85
C VAL A 70 19.84 19.62 62.66
N PHE A 71 20.66 19.80 61.62
CA PHE A 71 20.66 18.91 60.46
C PHE A 71 20.99 17.46 60.86
N LEU A 72 22.03 17.23 61.66
CA LEU A 72 22.42 15.88 62.08
C LEU A 72 21.36 15.22 62.96
N GLN A 73 20.75 15.96 63.88
CA GLN A 73 19.69 15.44 64.74
C GLN A 73 18.45 15.07 63.93
N TRP A 74 18.05 15.91 62.98
CA TRP A 74 16.94 15.63 62.07
C TRP A 74 17.28 14.45 61.14
N PHE A 75 18.48 14.41 60.59
CA PHE A 75 18.95 13.36 59.68
C PHE A 75 19.01 12.01 60.40
N ALA A 76 19.48 11.95 61.65
CA ALA A 76 19.46 10.71 62.45
C ALA A 76 18.05 10.14 62.65
N LEU A 77 17.02 10.99 62.67
CA LEU A 77 15.62 10.59 62.84
C LEU A 77 14.91 10.25 61.51
N HIS A 78 15.45 10.71 60.38
CA HIS A 78 14.79 10.65 59.08
C HIS A 78 15.61 9.93 57.99
N ALA A 79 16.87 9.56 58.24
CA ALA A 79 17.74 8.88 57.30
C ALA A 79 17.12 7.59 56.74
N ASP A 80 16.49 6.79 57.61
CA ASP A 80 15.80 5.55 57.19
C ASP A 80 14.64 5.82 56.23
N ARG A 81 13.94 6.96 56.38
CA ARG A 81 12.83 7.36 55.48
C ARG A 81 13.30 7.99 54.17
N LEU A 82 14.55 8.47 54.11
CA LEU A 82 15.12 9.09 52.92
C LEU A 82 15.63 8.05 51.91
N GLY A 83 15.85 6.80 52.34
CA GLY A 83 16.39 5.71 51.51
C GLY A 83 15.39 4.61 51.11
N GLU A 84 14.12 4.68 51.54
CA GLU A 84 13.12 3.64 51.25
C GLU A 84 12.58 3.66 49.80
N ASP A 85 12.95 4.65 48.98
CA ASP A 85 12.43 4.79 47.61
C ASP A 85 13.19 4.00 46.53
N ASP A 86 14.28 3.28 46.87
CA ASP A 86 15.13 2.59 45.87
C ASP A 86 14.82 1.09 45.69
N ASP A 87 13.86 0.50 46.41
CA ASP A 87 13.46 -0.91 46.24
C ASP A 87 11.94 -1.15 46.22
N GLU A 88 11.12 -0.10 46.08
CA GLU A 88 9.76 -0.30 45.58
C GLU A 88 9.79 -0.35 44.05
N PRO A 89 9.41 -1.48 43.40
CA PRO A 89 9.09 -1.43 42.00
C PRO A 89 7.96 -0.43 41.88
N THR A 90 8.28 0.74 41.33
CA THR A 90 7.32 1.75 40.96
C THR A 90 6.40 1.10 39.94
N THR A 91 5.36 0.43 40.44
CA THR A 91 4.10 0.20 39.74
C THR A 91 3.44 1.57 39.65
N ARG A 92 4.12 2.50 38.97
CA ARG A 92 3.42 3.45 38.14
C ARG A 92 2.69 2.56 37.16
N ASP A 93 1.38 2.47 37.36
CA ASP A 93 0.45 2.20 36.28
C ASP A 93 0.80 3.20 35.16
N ASP A 94 1.75 2.81 34.30
CA ASP A 94 2.07 3.45 33.03
C ASP A 94 0.87 3.19 32.11
N GLU A 95 -0.27 3.81 32.42
CA GLU A 95 -1.26 4.14 31.41
C GLU A 95 -0.61 5.23 30.56
N PRO A 96 -0.16 4.91 29.32
CA PRO A 96 0.47 5.90 28.48
C PRO A 96 -0.49 7.07 28.30
N GLU A 97 -0.03 8.30 28.56
CA GLU A 97 -0.86 9.49 28.34
C GLU A 97 -1.54 9.39 26.97
N PRO A 98 -2.85 9.72 26.86
CA PRO A 98 -3.67 9.36 25.70
C PRO A 98 -3.12 9.87 24.36
N LEU A 99 -2.32 10.94 24.36
CA LEU A 99 -1.62 11.44 23.17
C LEU A 99 -0.43 10.57 22.74
N SER A 100 0.33 10.03 23.69
CA SER A 100 1.47 9.15 23.43
C SER A 100 1.00 7.83 22.81
N ALA A 101 -0.06 7.24 23.36
CA ALA A 101 -0.69 6.02 22.82
C ALA A 101 -1.19 6.24 21.38
N ILE A 102 -1.92 7.33 21.12
CA ILE A 102 -2.41 7.67 19.77
C ILE A 102 -1.24 7.90 18.80
N HIS A 103 -0.15 8.50 19.25
CA HIS A 103 1.02 8.73 18.42
C HIS A 103 1.70 7.40 18.03
N SER A 104 1.84 6.47 18.98
CA SER A 104 2.37 5.14 18.70
C SER A 104 1.47 4.37 17.72
N GLU A 105 0.17 4.37 17.96
CA GLU A 105 -0.81 3.73 17.07
C GLU A 105 -0.78 4.35 15.66
N MET A 106 -0.62 5.67 15.57
CA MET A 106 -0.47 6.37 14.28
C MET A 106 0.81 5.96 13.55
N LEU A 107 1.93 5.76 14.25
CA LEU A 107 3.16 5.27 13.63
C LEU A 107 2.98 3.85 13.08
N ASP A 108 2.32 2.97 13.84
CA ASP A 108 2.02 1.61 13.42
C ASP A 108 1.10 1.59 12.19
N ALA A 109 0.03 2.40 12.20
CA ALA A 109 -0.86 2.56 11.05
C ALA A 109 -0.12 3.04 9.80
N LYS A 110 0.82 3.99 9.94
CA LYS A 110 1.66 4.47 8.84
C LYS A 110 2.62 3.40 8.32
N MET A 111 3.25 2.64 9.22
CA MET A 111 4.14 1.54 8.83
C MET A 111 3.36 0.45 8.09
N GLN A 112 2.18 0.09 8.57
CA GLN A 112 1.30 -0.88 7.91
C GLN A 112 0.86 -0.39 6.53
N ARG A 113 0.41 0.87 6.41
CA ARG A 113 0.06 1.48 5.12
C ARG A 113 1.22 1.38 4.13
N LYS A 114 2.43 1.77 4.56
CA LYS A 114 3.61 1.72 3.71
C LYS A 114 3.93 0.28 3.25
N ARG A 115 3.85 -0.70 4.14
CA ARG A 115 4.04 -2.12 3.77
C ARG A 115 3.02 -2.55 2.72
N THR A 116 1.74 -2.22 2.90
CA THR A 116 0.69 -2.52 1.90
C THR A 116 0.96 -1.82 0.56
N GLU A 117 1.43 -0.58 0.57
CA GLU A 117 1.80 0.15 -0.65
C GLU A 117 3.00 -0.50 -1.37
N ASP A 118 4.00 -0.96 -0.64
CA ASP A 118 5.15 -1.69 -1.18
C ASP A 118 4.70 -3.03 -1.79
N ASP A 119 3.79 -3.75 -1.12
CA ASP A 119 3.21 -5.00 -1.61
C ASP A 119 2.40 -4.80 -2.90
N VAL A 120 1.62 -3.71 -2.98
CA VAL A 120 0.90 -3.31 -4.21
C VAL A 120 1.87 -3.11 -5.38
N GLN A 121 3.03 -2.48 -5.15
CA GLN A 121 4.03 -2.29 -6.20
C GLN A 121 4.65 -3.63 -6.65
N LEU A 122 4.93 -4.53 -5.72
CA LEU A 122 5.45 -5.86 -6.04
C LEU A 122 4.44 -6.67 -6.87
N LEU A 123 3.16 -6.65 -6.49
CA LEU A 123 2.09 -7.28 -7.27
C LEU A 123 1.95 -6.64 -8.65
N ALA A 124 2.05 -5.31 -8.77
CA ALA A 124 2.00 -4.63 -10.07
C ALA A 124 3.11 -5.12 -11.01
N ASN A 125 4.33 -5.27 -10.50
CA ASN A 125 5.46 -5.80 -11.27
C ASN A 125 5.23 -7.26 -11.68
N ARG A 126 4.72 -8.10 -10.76
CA ARG A 126 4.43 -9.50 -11.05
C ARG A 126 3.32 -9.66 -12.09
N LEU A 127 2.23 -8.89 -11.98
CA LEU A 127 1.16 -8.80 -12.99
C LEU A 127 1.71 -8.40 -14.37
N ALA A 128 2.61 -7.42 -14.42
CA ALA A 128 3.24 -7.00 -15.68
C ALA A 128 4.07 -8.13 -16.32
N HIS A 129 4.82 -8.89 -15.52
CA HIS A 129 5.56 -10.05 -15.99
C HIS A 129 4.63 -11.17 -16.50
N LEU A 130 3.58 -11.51 -15.75
CA LEU A 130 2.60 -12.53 -16.16
C LEU A 130 1.92 -12.19 -17.49
N ARG A 131 1.47 -10.94 -17.66
CA ARG A 131 0.87 -10.47 -18.93
C ARG A 131 1.85 -10.53 -20.09
N MET A 132 3.13 -10.21 -19.86
CA MET A 132 4.15 -10.33 -20.89
C MET A 132 4.42 -11.79 -21.26
N GLU A 133 4.45 -12.69 -20.29
CA GLU A 133 4.65 -14.13 -20.51
C GLU A 133 3.48 -14.74 -21.28
N GLU A 134 2.25 -14.43 -20.90
CA GLU A 134 1.05 -14.85 -21.62
C GLU A 134 1.10 -14.42 -23.08
N LYS A 135 1.43 -13.14 -23.35
CA LYS A 135 1.57 -12.63 -24.72
C LYS A 135 2.65 -13.35 -25.52
N LYS A 136 3.75 -13.75 -24.88
CA LYS A 136 4.82 -14.54 -25.52
C LYS A 136 4.35 -15.97 -25.81
N ALA A 137 3.65 -16.61 -24.88
CA ALA A 137 3.08 -17.95 -25.07
C ALA A 137 2.05 -17.97 -26.20
N GLN A 138 1.14 -16.99 -26.24
CA GLN A 138 0.16 -16.84 -27.31
C GLN A 138 0.81 -16.71 -28.69
N LYS A 139 1.87 -15.90 -28.82
CA LYS A 139 2.61 -15.79 -30.08
C LYS A 139 3.20 -17.13 -30.54
N LYS A 140 3.71 -17.94 -29.60
CA LYS A 140 4.25 -19.27 -29.91
C LYS A 140 3.15 -20.24 -30.37
N ILE A 141 1.97 -20.19 -29.74
CA ILE A 141 0.79 -20.95 -30.17
C ILE A 141 0.40 -20.58 -31.60
N ASP A 142 0.29 -19.28 -31.89
CA ASP A 142 -0.12 -18.78 -33.20
C ASP A 142 0.87 -19.23 -34.29
N GLU A 143 2.18 -19.15 -34.01
CA GLU A 143 3.22 -19.60 -34.92
C GLU A 143 3.19 -21.12 -35.14
N ALA A 144 3.02 -21.92 -34.09
CA ALA A 144 2.91 -23.38 -34.20
C ALA A 144 1.67 -23.78 -35.02
N ASN A 145 0.52 -23.18 -34.74
CA ASN A 145 -0.73 -23.42 -35.48
C ASN A 145 -0.64 -22.94 -36.94
N LYS A 146 0.09 -21.86 -37.20
CA LYS A 146 0.33 -21.40 -38.58
C LYS A 146 1.18 -22.42 -39.34
N ARG A 147 2.28 -22.89 -38.76
CA ARG A 147 3.16 -23.91 -39.37
C ARG A 147 2.41 -25.23 -39.61
N ALA A 148 1.63 -25.69 -38.64
CA ALA A 148 0.82 -26.90 -38.78
C ALA A 148 -0.15 -26.79 -39.97
N ARG A 149 -0.86 -25.65 -40.09
CA ARG A 149 -1.75 -25.38 -41.22
C ARG A 149 -1.03 -25.30 -42.56
N GLU A 150 0.15 -24.69 -42.61
CA GLU A 150 0.98 -24.65 -43.82
C GLU A 150 1.37 -26.06 -44.28
N ILE A 151 1.76 -26.92 -43.35
CA ILE A 151 2.08 -28.34 -43.62
C ILE A 151 0.84 -29.07 -44.17
N GLU A 152 -0.32 -28.90 -43.53
CA GLU A 152 -1.57 -29.51 -43.98
C GLU A 152 -1.99 -29.03 -45.38
N LEU A 153 -1.85 -27.73 -45.67
CA LEU A 153 -2.15 -27.16 -46.98
C LEU A 153 -1.24 -27.73 -48.07
N VAL A 154 0.06 -27.84 -47.80
CA VAL A 154 1.02 -28.46 -48.72
C VAL A 154 0.66 -29.94 -48.94
N LYS A 155 0.33 -30.67 -47.87
CA LYS A 155 -0.12 -32.06 -47.97
C LYS A 155 -1.38 -32.19 -48.82
N LYS A 156 -2.38 -31.33 -48.60
CA LYS A 156 -3.62 -31.33 -49.40
C LYS A 156 -3.34 -31.04 -50.86
N ARG A 157 -2.50 -30.05 -51.17
CA ARG A 157 -2.09 -29.72 -52.53
C ARG A 157 -1.35 -30.89 -53.19
N ASN A 158 -0.46 -31.57 -52.47
CA ASN A 158 0.27 -32.73 -52.98
C ASN A 158 -0.67 -33.93 -53.21
N ALA A 159 -1.61 -34.17 -52.30
CA ALA A 159 -2.63 -35.21 -52.45
C ALA A 159 -3.57 -34.92 -53.63
N ASP A 160 -4.00 -33.67 -53.80
CA ASP A 160 -4.80 -33.22 -54.94
C ASP A 160 -4.02 -33.37 -56.25
N HIS A 161 -2.74 -32.98 -56.27
CA HIS A 161 -1.88 -33.18 -57.43
C HIS A 161 -1.73 -34.66 -57.79
N LEU A 162 -1.54 -35.53 -56.77
CA LEU A 162 -1.46 -36.98 -56.97
C LEU A 162 -2.80 -37.55 -57.49
N ARG A 163 -3.93 -37.07 -56.96
CA ARG A 163 -5.28 -37.44 -57.42
C ARG A 163 -5.49 -37.00 -58.87
N MET A 164 -5.17 -35.76 -59.20
CA MET A 164 -5.27 -35.24 -60.57
C MET A 164 -4.37 -36.01 -61.54
N LYS A 165 -3.16 -36.39 -61.13
CA LYS A 165 -2.27 -37.24 -61.93
C LYS A 165 -2.88 -38.63 -62.17
N ARG A 166 -3.49 -39.23 -61.13
CA ARG A 166 -4.19 -40.52 -61.23
C ARG A 166 -5.42 -40.42 -62.14
N GLU A 167 -6.27 -39.42 -61.92
CA GLU A 167 -7.45 -39.15 -62.76
C GLU A 167 -7.05 -38.86 -64.22
N HIS A 168 -5.98 -38.12 -64.45
CA HIS A 168 -5.48 -37.85 -65.80
C HIS A 168 -4.99 -39.12 -66.48
N MET A 169 -4.24 -39.98 -65.77
CA MET A 169 -3.84 -41.29 -66.28
C MET A 169 -5.06 -42.16 -66.59
N GLU A 170 -6.06 -42.17 -65.71
CA GLU A 170 -7.30 -42.93 -65.89
C GLU A 170 -8.13 -42.39 -67.06
N ARG A 171 -8.25 -41.05 -67.19
CA ARG A 171 -8.87 -40.39 -68.34
C ARG A 171 -8.11 -40.67 -69.62
N GLN A 172 -6.78 -40.67 -69.60
CA GLN A 172 -5.98 -41.06 -70.78
C GLN A 172 -6.25 -42.51 -71.16
N GLN A 173 -6.28 -43.44 -70.21
CA GLN A 173 -6.63 -44.84 -70.48
C GLN A 173 -8.07 -44.98 -71.00
N SER A 174 -9.02 -44.26 -70.39
CA SER A 174 -10.43 -44.23 -70.81
C SER A 174 -10.60 -43.56 -72.17
N ASN A 175 -9.85 -42.51 -72.47
CA ASN A 175 -9.86 -41.83 -73.77
C ASN A 175 -9.19 -42.68 -74.83
N VAL A 176 -8.14 -43.43 -74.51
CA VAL A 176 -7.58 -44.43 -75.44
C VAL A 176 -8.64 -45.50 -75.73
N ARG A 177 -9.33 -46.01 -74.70
CA ARG A 177 -10.43 -46.98 -74.86
C ARG A 177 -11.61 -46.40 -75.65
N SER A 178 -12.04 -45.20 -75.29
CA SER A 178 -13.17 -44.51 -75.92
C SER A 178 -12.81 -44.06 -77.32
N ALA A 179 -11.61 -43.56 -77.59
CA ALA A 179 -11.13 -43.27 -78.93
C ALA A 179 -10.95 -44.54 -79.76
N LEU A 180 -10.71 -45.72 -79.17
CA LEU A 180 -10.81 -46.99 -79.89
C LEU A 180 -12.27 -47.25 -80.32
N VAL A 181 -13.23 -47.01 -79.43
CA VAL A 181 -14.68 -47.18 -79.67
C VAL A 181 -15.26 -46.08 -80.57
N GLU A 182 -14.80 -44.85 -80.45
CA GLU A 182 -15.19 -43.71 -81.27
C GLU A 182 -14.45 -43.75 -82.60
N HIS A 183 -13.18 -44.12 -82.71
CA HIS A 183 -12.61 -44.48 -84.02
C HIS A 183 -13.47 -45.57 -84.70
N SER A 184 -14.04 -46.51 -83.95
CA SER A 184 -15.06 -47.41 -84.51
C SER A 184 -16.43 -46.77 -84.84
N LYS A 185 -16.82 -45.63 -84.22
CA LYS A 185 -18.11 -44.92 -84.44
C LYS A 185 -18.04 -43.64 -85.28
N THR A 186 -16.98 -42.85 -85.25
CA THR A 186 -16.69 -41.70 -86.12
C THR A 186 -16.27 -42.13 -87.51
N ALA A 187 -15.72 -43.35 -87.67
CA ALA A 187 -15.77 -44.06 -88.95
C ALA A 187 -17.21 -44.16 -89.50
N VAL A 188 -18.23 -44.15 -88.62
CA VAL A 188 -19.66 -44.19 -88.95
C VAL A 188 -20.33 -42.80 -88.95
N LEU A 189 -19.83 -41.80 -88.20
CA LEU A 189 -20.50 -40.49 -87.98
C LEU A 189 -19.81 -39.26 -88.58
N SER A 190 -18.53 -39.30 -88.98
CA SER A 190 -17.88 -38.28 -89.84
C SER A 190 -18.71 -37.99 -91.10
N GLN A 191 -19.55 -38.95 -91.48
CA GLN A 191 -20.56 -38.86 -92.52
C GLN A 191 -21.65 -37.80 -92.26
N LYS A 192 -21.85 -37.27 -91.04
CA LYS A 192 -23.09 -36.56 -90.68
C LYS A 192 -23.03 -35.08 -90.32
N ARG A 193 -21.92 -34.43 -89.91
CA ARG A 193 -22.03 -33.07 -89.30
C ARG A 193 -20.87 -32.09 -89.56
N LYS A 194 -20.80 -31.62 -90.81
CA LYS A 194 -20.20 -30.33 -91.21
C LYS A 194 -21.14 -29.14 -90.96
N GLU A 195 -22.15 -29.28 -90.10
CA GLU A 195 -23.42 -28.60 -90.37
C GLU A 195 -23.68 -27.30 -89.60
N THR A 196 -23.04 -27.04 -88.45
CA THR A 196 -23.54 -25.93 -87.62
C THR A 196 -22.48 -25.34 -86.69
N ALA A 197 -21.99 -24.16 -87.05
CA ALA A 197 -21.27 -23.22 -86.20
C ALA A 197 -22.15 -21.97 -85.99
N ILE A 198 -21.65 -21.05 -85.16
CA ILE A 198 -22.03 -19.63 -85.07
C ILE A 198 -23.16 -19.34 -84.06
N LEU A 199 -22.89 -18.32 -83.24
CA LEU A 199 -23.78 -17.45 -82.43
C LEU A 199 -23.29 -17.36 -80.97
N THR A 200 -22.22 -16.59 -80.70
CA THR A 200 -22.25 -15.15 -80.32
C THR A 200 -22.78 -14.92 -78.90
N LEU A 201 -21.98 -14.50 -77.91
CA LEU A 201 -21.29 -13.22 -77.69
C LEU A 201 -22.18 -12.14 -77.00
N THR A 202 -21.81 -11.87 -75.74
CA THR A 202 -21.83 -10.60 -74.96
C THR A 202 -23.14 -9.86 -74.65
N GLU A 203 -23.24 -9.40 -73.39
CA GLU A 203 -23.14 -7.98 -73.00
C GLU A 203 -23.20 -7.86 -71.45
N GLN A 204 -22.12 -7.41 -70.82
CA GLN A 204 -21.79 -6.04 -70.42
C GLN A 204 -22.45 -5.56 -69.11
N ARG A 205 -21.54 -5.32 -68.17
CA ARG A 205 -21.66 -4.68 -66.86
C ARG A 205 -22.07 -3.21 -66.95
N ALA A 206 -22.61 -2.71 -65.85
CA ALA A 206 -22.34 -1.39 -65.21
C ALA A 206 -23.55 -1.10 -64.31
N LYS A 207 -23.52 -0.50 -63.13
CA LYS A 207 -22.58 0.36 -62.39
C LYS A 207 -23.31 0.54 -61.03
N GLN A 208 -22.74 0.22 -59.86
CA GLN A 208 -22.03 1.16 -58.98
C GLN A 208 -22.49 2.62 -59.12
N ALA A 209 -22.77 3.42 -58.11
CA ALA A 209 -22.69 3.41 -56.66
C ALA A 209 -23.66 4.55 -56.24
N GLN A 210 -23.75 5.11 -55.05
CA GLN A 210 -22.78 5.42 -54.03
C GLN A 210 -23.59 6.10 -52.92
N ASP A 211 -23.23 5.75 -51.69
CA ASP A 211 -23.07 6.65 -50.55
C ASP A 211 -23.82 7.99 -50.53
N LYS A 212 -24.39 8.31 -49.37
CA LYS A 212 -23.74 9.29 -48.48
C LYS A 212 -24.35 9.34 -47.08
N LYS A 213 -23.65 8.61 -46.22
CA LYS A 213 -23.17 8.95 -44.88
C LYS A 213 -23.37 10.39 -44.33
N ALA A 214 -23.69 10.37 -43.04
CA ALA A 214 -23.34 11.30 -41.94
C ALA A 214 -24.10 12.63 -41.82
N ARG A 215 -25.13 12.59 -40.96
CA ARG A 215 -25.52 13.72 -40.12
C ARG A 215 -24.69 13.69 -38.86
N GLN A 216 -23.60 14.41 -38.96
CA GLN A 216 -22.71 14.85 -37.91
C GLN A 216 -23.43 15.86 -37.03
N GLN A 217 -23.42 15.62 -35.71
CA GLN A 217 -23.09 16.55 -34.61
C GLN A 217 -23.65 17.99 -34.73
N GLN A 218 -24.13 18.68 -33.72
CA GLN A 218 -23.89 18.75 -32.26
C GLN A 218 -24.69 20.01 -31.87
N LEU A 219 -25.31 20.09 -30.71
CA LEU A 219 -25.65 21.39 -30.14
C LEU A 219 -25.74 21.29 -28.62
N SER A 220 -24.86 22.01 -27.95
CA SER A 220 -24.80 22.20 -26.52
C SER A 220 -24.97 23.68 -26.21
N MET A 221 -25.14 23.95 -24.92
CA MET A 221 -24.86 25.22 -24.26
C MET A 221 -26.00 26.24 -24.32
N GLN A 222 -26.53 26.60 -23.16
CA GLN A 222 -26.23 27.90 -22.55
C GLN A 222 -26.80 28.00 -21.13
N LEU A 223 -26.10 28.82 -20.36
CA LEU A 223 -26.01 28.91 -18.91
C LEU A 223 -26.74 30.16 -18.40
N ALA A 224 -26.90 30.22 -17.06
CA ALA A 224 -27.01 31.44 -16.24
C ALA A 224 -28.37 32.16 -16.30
N LYS A 225 -28.85 32.87 -15.29
CA LYS A 225 -28.29 33.59 -14.13
C LYS A 225 -29.31 33.42 -12.98
N GLU A 226 -29.02 33.72 -11.72
CA GLU A 226 -29.14 35.08 -11.17
C GLU A 226 -28.74 35.09 -9.68
N LYS A 227 -28.05 36.17 -9.31
CA LYS A 227 -27.76 36.63 -7.93
C LYS A 227 -28.99 37.45 -7.45
N GLU A 228 -29.15 37.96 -6.23
CA GLU A 228 -28.23 38.77 -5.42
C GLU A 228 -28.94 39.24 -4.13
N ALA A 229 -28.14 39.64 -3.13
CA ALA A 229 -28.43 40.58 -2.03
C ALA A 229 -29.44 40.11 -0.95
N GLU A 230 -29.42 40.55 0.33
CA GLU A 230 -29.01 41.82 0.93
C GLU A 230 -28.87 41.60 2.47
N ARG A 231 -27.75 41.90 3.13
CA ARG A 231 -27.42 43.17 3.83
C ARG A 231 -28.51 43.72 4.78
N HIS A 232 -28.35 43.46 6.09
CA HIS A 232 -28.40 44.43 7.21
C HIS A 232 -28.91 43.78 8.50
N ARG A 233 -28.04 43.62 9.50
CA ARG A 233 -28.36 43.94 10.92
C ARG A 233 -27.16 43.67 11.83
N LEU A 234 -26.24 44.63 11.82
CA LEU A 234 -25.30 44.92 12.90
C LEU A 234 -25.91 46.10 13.65
N LEU A 235 -26.34 45.95 14.91
CA LEU A 235 -26.59 47.11 15.81
C LEU A 235 -26.98 46.82 17.28
N GLN A 236 -26.56 45.74 17.95
CA GLN A 236 -26.83 45.61 19.40
C GLN A 236 -25.65 44.96 20.15
N GLN A 237 -24.58 45.74 20.34
CA GLN A 237 -23.43 45.45 21.18
C GLN A 237 -23.36 46.51 22.30
N SER A 238 -23.89 46.25 23.50
CA SER A 238 -23.60 47.10 24.67
C SER A 238 -24.06 46.50 26.01
N GLU A 239 -23.58 45.31 26.39
CA GLU A 239 -23.57 44.84 27.80
C GLU A 239 -22.33 43.95 28.11
N ALA A 240 -21.32 43.98 27.23
CA ALA A 240 -20.34 42.91 27.08
C ALA A 240 -19.09 42.96 27.99
N ILE A 241 -18.86 44.02 28.76
CA ILE A 241 -17.50 44.32 29.23
C ILE A 241 -17.19 43.80 30.66
N LYS A 242 -18.13 43.80 31.61
CA LYS A 242 -17.87 43.31 33.00
C LYS A 242 -18.08 41.81 33.24
N ARG A 243 -18.75 41.09 32.34
CA ARG A 243 -18.76 39.61 32.32
C ARG A 243 -17.49 39.03 31.68
N SER A 244 -16.78 39.82 30.87
CA SER A 244 -15.66 39.34 30.06
C SER A 244 -14.38 38.96 30.82
N GLU A 245 -14.12 39.49 32.02
CA GLU A 245 -12.85 39.23 32.76
C GLU A 245 -12.86 37.96 33.61
N LEU A 246 -13.96 37.64 34.30
CA LEU A 246 -14.11 36.38 35.05
C LEU A 246 -14.47 35.21 34.12
N GLU A 247 -15.19 35.51 33.03
CA GLU A 247 -15.28 34.61 31.88
C GLU A 247 -13.92 34.44 31.21
N ALA A 248 -13.05 35.45 31.08
CA ALA A 248 -11.72 35.27 30.47
C ALA A 248 -10.81 34.30 31.23
N ALA A 249 -10.85 34.27 32.57
CA ALA A 249 -10.07 33.30 33.36
C ALA A 249 -10.60 31.87 33.21
N ARG A 250 -11.92 31.65 33.38
CA ARG A 250 -12.56 30.35 33.12
C ARG A 250 -12.47 29.94 31.64
N LYS A 251 -12.53 30.89 30.71
CA LYS A 251 -12.36 30.70 29.27
C LYS A 251 -10.91 30.39 28.92
N ARG A 252 -9.90 30.82 29.67
CA ARG A 252 -8.50 30.40 29.50
C ARG A 252 -8.29 28.95 29.94
N GLU A 253 -8.84 28.51 31.06
CA GLU A 253 -8.76 27.11 31.49
C GLU A 253 -9.62 26.19 30.60
N LEU A 254 -10.88 26.57 30.32
CA LEU A 254 -11.73 25.88 29.34
C LEU A 254 -11.11 25.93 27.94
N ALA A 255 -10.40 26.98 27.55
CA ALA A 255 -9.68 27.01 26.28
C ALA A 255 -8.47 26.08 26.29
N ARG A 256 -7.74 25.94 27.41
CA ARG A 256 -6.65 24.95 27.53
C ARG A 256 -7.21 23.52 27.45
N LYS A 257 -8.25 23.20 28.23
CA LYS A 257 -8.92 21.89 28.17
C LYS A 257 -9.55 21.63 26.80
N LYS A 258 -10.19 22.64 26.19
CA LYS A 258 -10.72 22.52 24.81
C LYS A 258 -9.60 22.40 23.78
N HIS A 259 -8.47 23.06 23.98
CA HIS A 259 -7.33 22.97 23.07
C HIS A 259 -6.69 21.58 23.15
N GLU A 260 -6.50 21.05 24.36
CA GLU A 260 -6.04 19.69 24.60
C GLU A 260 -7.01 18.66 24.02
N GLN A 261 -8.32 18.79 24.29
CA GLN A 261 -9.35 17.97 23.66
C GLN A 261 -9.35 18.09 22.14
N GLN A 262 -9.09 19.29 21.60
CA GLN A 262 -8.98 19.50 20.15
C GLN A 262 -7.72 18.85 19.59
N LEU A 263 -6.59 18.85 20.32
CA LEU A 263 -5.37 18.16 19.92
C LEU A 263 -5.58 16.64 19.89
N VAL A 264 -6.20 16.07 20.94
CA VAL A 264 -6.56 14.65 20.99
C VAL A 264 -7.54 14.29 19.87
N ARG A 265 -8.56 15.12 19.65
CA ARG A 265 -9.53 14.92 18.56
C ARG A 265 -8.85 14.98 17.20
N ASN A 266 -8.03 15.99 16.94
CA ASN A 266 -7.28 16.11 15.69
C ASN A 266 -6.32 14.92 15.48
N ALA A 267 -5.71 14.41 16.55
CA ALA A 267 -4.86 13.22 16.49
C ALA A 267 -5.67 11.96 16.14
N ARG A 268 -6.85 11.78 16.75
CA ARG A 268 -7.79 10.71 16.42
C ARG A 268 -8.33 10.80 14.99
N ASP A 269 -8.69 12.00 14.53
CA ASP A 269 -9.18 12.21 13.18
C ASP A 269 -8.08 11.85 12.15
N LYS A 270 -6.82 12.26 12.40
CA LYS A 270 -5.68 11.85 11.56
C LYS A 270 -5.42 10.35 11.59
N LEU A 271 -5.60 9.71 12.74
CA LEU A 271 -5.47 8.25 12.87
C LEU A 271 -6.56 7.54 12.05
N ALA A 272 -7.81 8.01 12.12
CA ALA A 272 -8.91 7.50 11.31
C ALA A 272 -8.63 7.67 9.80
N ASP A 273 -8.08 8.82 9.38
CA ASP A 273 -7.67 9.04 8.00
C ASP A 273 -6.58 8.05 7.56
N GLU A 274 -5.60 7.71 8.41
CA GLU A 274 -4.59 6.69 8.07
C GLU A 274 -5.22 5.29 7.98
N TYR A 275 -6.20 4.94 8.82
CA TYR A 275 -6.93 3.68 8.71
C TYR A 275 -7.78 3.59 7.43
N THR A 276 -8.43 4.68 7.02
CA THR A 276 -9.20 4.69 5.76
C THR A 276 -8.27 4.51 4.56
N LYS A 277 -7.12 5.21 4.53
CA LYS A 277 -6.10 5.02 3.48
C LYS A 277 -5.57 3.58 3.45
N LYS A 278 -5.28 3.01 4.62
CA LYS A 278 -4.87 1.60 4.74
C LYS A 278 -5.94 0.69 4.16
N SER A 279 -7.20 0.86 4.53
CA SER A 279 -8.30 0.03 4.03
C SER A 279 -8.47 0.14 2.51
N VAL A 280 -8.31 1.33 1.93
CA VAL A 280 -8.30 1.52 0.47
C VAL A 280 -7.13 0.77 -0.17
N ALA A 281 -5.93 0.87 0.40
CA ALA A 281 -4.76 0.15 -0.10
C ALA A 281 -4.93 -1.38 -0.01
N GLU A 282 -5.50 -1.89 1.08
CA GLU A 282 -5.82 -3.32 1.25
C GLU A 282 -6.89 -3.82 0.27
N ASN A 283 -7.89 -2.99 -0.04
CA ASN A 283 -8.89 -3.34 -1.05
C ASN A 283 -8.27 -3.42 -2.45
N ILE A 284 -7.40 -2.47 -2.79
CA ILE A 284 -6.64 -2.52 -4.06
C ILE A 284 -5.74 -3.76 -4.10
N LEU A 285 -5.05 -4.07 -3.01
CA LEU A 285 -4.23 -5.27 -2.89
C LEU A 285 -5.06 -6.53 -3.18
N ARG A 286 -6.23 -6.66 -2.55
CA ARG A 286 -7.14 -7.80 -2.74
C ARG A 286 -7.63 -7.91 -4.20
N GLU A 287 -7.95 -6.80 -4.84
CA GLU A 287 -8.35 -6.79 -6.26
C GLU A 287 -7.18 -7.25 -7.15
N MET A 288 -5.96 -6.77 -6.88
CA MET A 288 -4.76 -7.15 -7.62
C MET A 288 -4.38 -8.61 -7.40
N GLU A 289 -4.52 -9.15 -6.19
CA GLU A 289 -4.33 -10.57 -5.88
C GLU A 289 -5.34 -11.44 -6.64
N SER A 290 -6.60 -11.02 -6.69
CA SER A 290 -7.62 -11.72 -7.48
C SER A 290 -7.30 -11.68 -8.98
N GLU A 291 -6.78 -10.57 -9.49
CA GLU A 291 -6.36 -10.48 -10.89
C GLU A 291 -5.13 -11.36 -11.16
N GLU A 292 -4.17 -11.39 -10.24
CA GLU A 292 -2.99 -12.24 -10.34
C GLU A 292 -3.39 -13.72 -10.40
N ALA A 293 -4.27 -14.15 -9.51
CA ALA A 293 -4.77 -15.53 -9.50
C ALA A 293 -5.42 -15.91 -10.83
N ARG A 294 -6.26 -15.03 -11.39
CA ARG A 294 -6.88 -15.22 -12.71
C ARG A 294 -5.85 -15.28 -13.83
N LEU A 295 -4.83 -14.43 -13.80
CA LEU A 295 -3.77 -14.44 -14.83
C LEU A 295 -2.90 -15.69 -14.72
N ILE A 296 -2.63 -16.19 -13.52
CA ILE A 296 -1.90 -17.45 -13.31
C ILE A 296 -2.70 -18.62 -13.88
N GLU A 297 -4.00 -18.70 -13.60
CA GLU A 297 -4.89 -19.71 -14.15
C GLU A 297 -4.92 -19.64 -15.69
N LYS A 298 -5.13 -18.44 -16.24
CA LYS A 298 -5.13 -18.22 -17.69
C LYS A 298 -3.79 -18.54 -18.35
N LEU A 299 -2.67 -18.23 -17.69
CA LEU A 299 -1.34 -18.59 -18.18
C LEU A 299 -1.14 -20.11 -18.19
N ARG A 300 -1.63 -20.81 -17.17
CA ARG A 300 -1.61 -22.28 -17.11
C ARG A 300 -2.41 -22.88 -18.28
N ASP A 301 -3.62 -22.38 -18.53
CA ASP A 301 -4.44 -22.81 -19.68
C ASP A 301 -3.71 -22.51 -21.00
N THR A 302 -3.09 -21.33 -21.12
CA THR A 302 -2.32 -20.96 -22.32
C THR A 302 -1.12 -21.90 -22.51
N GLN A 303 -0.43 -22.28 -21.45
CA GLN A 303 0.68 -23.24 -21.52
C GLN A 303 0.18 -24.64 -21.94
N GLU A 304 -1.03 -25.04 -21.53
CA GLU A 304 -1.66 -26.29 -21.98
C GLU A 304 -1.98 -26.24 -23.48
N HIS A 305 -2.63 -25.17 -23.94
CA HIS A 305 -2.88 -24.94 -25.38
C HIS A 305 -1.58 -24.89 -26.18
N GLN A 306 -0.50 -24.34 -25.61
CA GLN A 306 0.81 -24.35 -26.22
C GLN A 306 1.35 -25.76 -26.42
N LYS A 307 1.20 -26.65 -25.42
CA LYS A 307 1.57 -28.06 -25.56
C LYS A 307 0.75 -28.74 -26.65
N GLU A 308 -0.57 -28.54 -26.68
CA GLU A 308 -1.44 -29.09 -27.71
C GLU A 308 -1.06 -28.62 -29.12
N ALA A 309 -0.80 -27.32 -29.30
CA ALA A 309 -0.37 -26.75 -30.57
C ALA A 309 0.96 -27.35 -31.06
N PHE A 310 1.91 -27.59 -30.15
CA PHE A 310 3.17 -28.26 -30.49
C PHE A 310 2.97 -29.74 -30.80
N LEU A 311 2.12 -30.46 -30.07
CA LEU A 311 1.77 -31.85 -30.39
C LEU A 311 1.14 -31.97 -31.78
N ASN A 312 0.23 -31.06 -32.12
CA ASN A 312 -0.37 -31.00 -33.46
C ASN A 312 0.66 -30.72 -34.55
N LEU A 313 1.58 -29.79 -34.30
CA LEU A 313 2.68 -29.51 -35.21
C LEU A 313 3.60 -30.73 -35.39
N GLU A 314 3.96 -31.39 -34.29
CA GLU A 314 4.79 -32.59 -34.33
C GLU A 314 4.10 -33.71 -35.12
N HIS A 315 2.82 -33.96 -34.85
CA HIS A 315 2.04 -34.93 -35.60
C HIS A 315 1.96 -34.59 -37.10
N ALA A 316 1.76 -33.31 -37.45
CA ALA A 316 1.78 -32.87 -38.84
C ALA A 316 3.15 -33.14 -39.51
N ILE A 317 4.25 -32.86 -38.81
CA ILE A 317 5.61 -33.14 -39.28
C ILE A 317 5.83 -34.65 -39.43
N GLN A 318 5.51 -35.46 -38.42
CA GLN A 318 5.66 -36.91 -38.47
C GLN A 318 4.87 -37.51 -39.64
N LEU A 319 3.63 -37.07 -39.87
CA LEU A 319 2.84 -37.51 -41.03
C LEU A 319 3.52 -37.17 -42.36
N THR A 320 4.20 -36.03 -42.47
CA THR A 320 4.95 -35.71 -43.71
C THR A 320 6.13 -36.65 -43.94
N LEU A 321 6.88 -36.99 -42.88
CA LEU A 321 8.02 -37.91 -42.95
C LEU A 321 7.62 -39.31 -43.42
N HIS A 322 6.46 -39.81 -42.98
CA HIS A 322 5.95 -41.11 -43.41
C HIS A 322 5.47 -41.13 -44.86
N THR A 323 5.02 -40.01 -45.42
CA THR A 323 4.65 -39.93 -46.85
C THR A 323 5.83 -39.80 -47.81
N THR A 324 7.04 -39.53 -47.31
CA THR A 324 8.25 -39.36 -48.13
C THR A 324 9.13 -40.59 -48.23
N ASN A 325 8.88 -41.64 -47.42
CA ASN A 325 9.53 -42.96 -47.52
C ASN A 325 8.67 -43.92 -48.35
#